data_AF-A0A4R4SYK8-F1
#
_entry.id   AF-A0A4R4SYK8-F1
#
_cell.length_a   1.000
_cell.length_b   1.000
_cell.length_c   1.000
_cell.angle_alpha   90.00
_cell.angle_beta   90.00
_cell.angle_gamma   90.00
#
_symmetry.space_group_name_H-M   'P 1'
#
loop_
_entity.id
_entity.type
_entity.pdbx_description
1 polymer ?
#
loop_
_entity_poly.entity_id
_entity_poly.type
_entity_poly.pdbx_seq_one_letter_code
_entity_poly.pdbx_strand_id
1 'polypeptide(L)'
;MSDSPTDRVLADVAHVRRRQDLRWGEQNHPALAPCADGTTTRTGYEASADRWKEINDARARASDTIDRCPAGASPHPHTAWDGILLEEVYEALAEEDPAAVRAELVQVAAVAVAWIEAIDRRTARAEDGAR
;
A
#
# COMPACT_ATOMS: atom_id res chain seq x y z
N MET A 1 -9.20 5.82 -25.52
CA MET A 1 -8.62 5.51 -24.20
C MET A 1 -9.70 5.79 -23.19
N SER A 2 -9.96 4.86 -22.27
CA SER A 2 -10.91 5.07 -21.17
C SER A 2 -10.44 6.28 -20.34
N ASP A 3 -11.38 7.05 -19.79
CA ASP A 3 -11.10 8.11 -18.81
C ASP A 3 -11.55 7.61 -17.43
N SER A 4 -11.02 6.46 -17.01
CA SER A 4 -11.32 5.91 -15.69
C SER A 4 -10.55 6.66 -14.60
N PRO A 5 -11.01 6.63 -13.33
CA PRO A 5 -10.22 7.13 -12.20
C PRO A 5 -8.79 6.56 -12.20
N THR A 6 -8.67 5.27 -12.49
CA THR A 6 -7.39 4.57 -12.58
C THR A 6 -6.49 5.17 -13.67
N ASP A 7 -7.03 5.46 -14.86
CA ASP A 7 -6.26 6.05 -15.97
C ASP A 7 -5.65 7.41 -15.56
N ARG A 8 -6.39 8.22 -14.80
CA ARG A 8 -5.92 9.52 -14.29
C ARG A 8 -4.79 9.35 -13.27
N VAL A 9 -4.98 8.48 -12.28
CA VAL A 9 -3.94 8.20 -11.28
C VAL A 9 -2.67 7.65 -11.94
N LEU A 10 -2.80 6.74 -12.91
CA LEU A 10 -1.64 6.22 -13.65
C LEU A 10 -0.93 7.29 -14.48
N ALA A 11 -1.67 8.29 -15.01
CA ALA A 11 -1.06 9.44 -15.67
C ALA A 11 -0.23 10.29 -14.69
N ASP A 12 -0.69 10.47 -13.46
CA ASP A 12 0.04 11.16 -12.40
C ASP A 12 1.29 10.38 -11.97
N VAL A 13 1.18 9.07 -11.77
CA VAL A 13 2.34 8.20 -11.48
C VAL A 13 3.37 8.30 -12.61
N ALA A 14 2.93 8.22 -13.87
CA ALA A 14 3.81 8.36 -15.02
C ALA A 14 4.48 9.76 -15.07
N HIS A 15 3.75 10.81 -14.71
CA HIS A 15 4.30 12.16 -14.61
C HIS A 15 5.39 12.24 -13.54
N VAL A 16 5.14 11.67 -12.35
CA VAL A 16 6.13 11.62 -11.27
C VAL A 16 7.35 10.81 -11.70
N ARG A 17 7.19 9.62 -12.30
CA ARG A 17 8.32 8.80 -12.78
C ARG A 17 9.19 9.53 -13.80
N ARG A 18 8.60 10.25 -14.77
CA ARG A 18 9.35 11.10 -15.69
C ARG A 18 10.21 12.14 -14.96
N ARG A 19 9.67 12.79 -13.91
CA ARG A 19 10.42 13.78 -13.12
C ARG A 19 11.56 13.15 -12.33
N GLN A 20 11.34 11.94 -11.79
CA GLN A 20 12.37 11.21 -11.09
C GLN A 20 13.50 10.80 -12.06
N ASP A 21 13.18 10.34 -13.27
CA ASP A 21 14.18 9.97 -14.28
C ASP A 21 14.98 11.19 -14.74
N LEU A 22 14.33 12.35 -14.92
CA LEU A 22 15.03 13.60 -15.21
C LEU A 22 15.97 14.04 -14.07
N ARG A 23 15.64 13.72 -12.83
CA ARG A 23 16.42 14.14 -11.65
C ARG A 23 17.56 13.17 -11.32
N TRP A 24 17.32 11.87 -11.45
CA TRP A 24 18.20 10.83 -10.92
C TRP A 24 18.64 9.82 -11.99
N GLY A 25 18.12 9.89 -13.21
CA GLY A 25 18.40 8.92 -14.28
C GLY A 25 17.79 7.54 -14.01
N GLU A 26 18.23 6.56 -14.78
CA GLU A 26 17.87 5.15 -14.59
C GLU A 26 18.35 4.64 -13.22
N GLN A 27 17.49 3.94 -12.49
CA GLN A 27 17.78 3.43 -11.15
C GLN A 27 17.86 1.89 -11.18
N ASN A 28 19.04 1.34 -10.89
CA ASN A 28 19.33 -0.09 -10.91
C ASN A 28 19.89 -0.55 -9.55
N HIS A 29 19.14 -0.28 -8.47
CA HIS A 29 19.56 -0.62 -7.10
C HIS A 29 19.32 -2.10 -6.78
N PRO A 30 20.15 -2.73 -5.92
CA PRO A 30 19.85 -4.06 -5.41
C PRO A 30 18.60 -4.03 -4.52
N ALA A 31 17.88 -5.15 -4.45
CA ALA A 31 16.66 -5.28 -3.64
C ALA A 31 16.94 -5.11 -2.13
N LEU A 32 18.09 -5.62 -1.67
CA LEU A 32 18.56 -5.46 -0.29
C LEU A 32 19.87 -4.68 -0.27
N ALA A 33 20.16 -4.05 0.87
CA ALA A 33 21.44 -3.39 1.09
C ALA A 33 22.59 -4.40 0.89
N PRO A 34 23.68 -4.05 0.19
CA PRO A 34 24.77 -4.99 -0.09
C PRO A 34 25.44 -5.62 1.13
N CYS A 35 25.34 -4.97 2.31
CA CYS A 35 25.89 -5.47 3.57
C CYS A 35 24.88 -6.24 4.43
N ALA A 36 23.63 -6.36 3.99
CA ALA A 36 22.60 -7.07 4.73
C ALA A 36 22.79 -8.59 4.58
N ASP A 37 22.59 -9.32 5.67
CA ASP A 37 22.39 -10.76 5.59
C ASP A 37 21.01 -11.02 4.96
N GLY A 38 21.00 -11.47 3.71
CA GLY A 38 19.78 -11.59 2.91
C GLY A 38 18.73 -12.49 3.54
N THR A 39 19.16 -13.61 4.14
CA THR A 39 18.28 -14.57 4.83
C THR A 39 17.63 -13.94 6.05
N THR A 40 18.44 -13.45 7.00
CA THR A 40 17.92 -12.86 8.25
C THR A 40 17.01 -11.66 7.96
N THR A 41 17.38 -10.85 6.95
CA THR A 41 16.62 -9.67 6.55
C THR A 41 15.25 -10.06 6.01
N ARG A 42 15.17 -11.03 5.09
CA ARG A 42 13.90 -11.51 4.53
C ARG A 42 13.03 -12.19 5.56
N THR A 43 13.60 -13.01 6.45
CA THR A 43 12.83 -13.60 7.57
C THR A 43 12.20 -12.51 8.46
N GLY A 44 12.88 -11.39 8.66
CA GLY A 44 12.31 -10.23 9.36
C GLY A 44 11.14 -9.57 8.60
N TYR A 45 11.22 -9.52 7.26
CA TYR A 45 10.14 -9.02 6.42
C TYR A 45 8.96 -9.97 6.35
N GLU A 46 9.21 -11.29 6.25
CA GLU A 46 8.17 -12.34 6.28
C GLU A 46 7.38 -12.27 7.59
N ALA A 47 8.06 -12.22 8.74
CA ALA A 47 7.41 -12.05 10.04
C ALA A 47 6.60 -10.73 10.14
N SER A 48 7.01 -9.69 9.41
CA SER A 48 6.28 -8.43 9.35
C SER A 48 5.05 -8.53 8.45
N ALA A 49 5.15 -9.23 7.32
CA ALA A 49 4.05 -9.52 6.41
C ALA A 49 2.95 -10.32 7.14
N ASP A 50 3.32 -11.43 7.77
CA ASP A 50 2.41 -12.26 8.58
C ASP A 50 1.70 -11.43 9.65
N ARG A 51 2.45 -10.57 10.35
CA ARG A 51 1.88 -9.70 11.38
C ARG A 51 0.87 -8.71 10.80
N TRP A 52 1.15 -8.10 9.65
CA TRP A 52 0.21 -7.16 9.02
C TRP A 52 -1.04 -7.85 8.50
N LYS A 53 -0.90 -9.05 7.95
CA LYS A 53 -2.02 -9.91 7.58
C LYS A 53 -2.92 -10.23 8.77
N GLU A 54 -2.35 -10.65 9.90
CA GLU A 54 -3.10 -10.89 11.14
C GLU A 54 -3.81 -9.62 11.62
N ILE A 55 -3.14 -8.47 11.57
CA ILE A 55 -3.72 -7.17 11.94
C ILE A 55 -4.88 -6.81 11.02
N ASN A 56 -4.73 -7.00 9.70
CA ASN A 56 -5.77 -6.69 8.72
C ASN A 56 -6.97 -7.60 8.86
N ASP A 57 -6.75 -8.90 9.05
CA ASP A 57 -7.80 -9.88 9.36
C ASP A 57 -8.58 -9.51 10.62
N ALA A 58 -7.87 -9.07 11.68
CA ALA A 58 -8.51 -8.60 12.90
C ALA A 58 -9.30 -7.30 12.67
N ARG A 59 -8.73 -6.34 11.94
CA ARG A 59 -9.36 -5.04 11.62
C ARG A 59 -10.57 -5.19 10.70
N ALA A 60 -10.59 -6.19 9.82
CA ALA A 60 -11.73 -6.48 8.94
C ALA A 60 -12.96 -6.99 9.71
N ARG A 61 -12.75 -7.58 10.90
CA ARG A 61 -13.84 -8.03 11.77
C ARG A 61 -14.38 -6.86 12.59
N ALA A 62 -15.70 -6.80 12.70
CA ALA A 62 -16.35 -5.80 13.53
C ALA A 62 -15.99 -6.02 15.01
N SER A 63 -15.50 -4.97 15.68
CA SER A 63 -15.10 -5.01 17.09
C SER A 63 -15.44 -3.70 17.79
N ASP A 64 -15.63 -3.75 19.11
CA ASP A 64 -15.74 -2.61 20.02
C ASP A 64 -14.59 -2.56 21.05
N THR A 65 -13.64 -3.50 20.98
CA THR A 65 -12.56 -3.70 21.98
C THR A 65 -11.19 -3.16 21.56
N ILE A 66 -11.07 -2.54 20.38
CA ILE A 66 -9.81 -1.87 20.02
C ILE A 66 -9.72 -0.59 20.87
N ASP A 67 -8.93 -0.65 21.95
CA ASP A 67 -8.78 0.30 23.08
C ASP A 67 -8.69 1.81 22.76
N ARG A 68 -8.58 2.20 21.49
CA ARG A 68 -8.51 3.59 21.02
C ARG A 68 -9.59 3.98 20.02
N CYS A 69 -10.59 3.14 19.77
CA CYS A 69 -11.69 3.55 18.89
C CYS A 69 -12.52 4.63 19.59
N PRO A 70 -12.56 5.87 19.06
CA PRO A 70 -13.25 6.97 19.72
C PRO A 70 -14.75 6.86 19.44
N ALA A 71 -15.42 5.84 19.94
CA ALA A 71 -16.87 5.86 20.01
C ALA A 71 -17.41 4.78 20.96
N GLY A 72 -18.34 5.18 21.82
CA GLY A 72 -19.38 4.27 22.33
C GLY A 72 -20.36 3.86 21.21
N ALA A 73 -19.85 3.45 20.05
CA ALA A 73 -20.61 2.98 18.90
C ALA A 73 -20.58 1.44 18.83
N SER A 74 -21.61 0.89 18.20
CA SER A 74 -21.73 -0.53 17.91
C SER A 74 -20.49 -1.11 17.22
N PRO A 75 -20.25 -2.44 17.33
CA PRO A 75 -19.12 -3.10 16.68
C PRO A 75 -19.02 -2.73 15.20
N HIS A 76 -17.82 -2.35 14.75
CA HIS A 76 -17.56 -1.94 13.37
C HIS A 76 -16.13 -2.34 12.94
N PRO A 77 -15.86 -2.49 11.64
CA PRO A 77 -14.52 -2.80 11.14
C PRO A 77 -13.60 -1.60 11.31
N HIS A 78 -12.33 -1.89 11.55
CA HIS A 78 -11.23 -0.94 11.68
C HIS A 78 -10.24 -1.03 10.50
N THR A 79 -10.68 -1.60 9.36
CA THR A 79 -9.88 -1.68 8.14
C THR A 79 -9.40 -0.30 7.73
N ALA A 80 -8.10 -0.17 7.53
CA ALA A 80 -7.47 1.10 7.20
C ALA A 80 -6.34 0.86 6.20
N TRP A 81 -6.08 1.88 5.39
CA TRP A 81 -5.14 1.81 4.26
C TRP A 81 -3.69 1.58 4.66
N ASP A 82 -3.29 1.99 5.87
CA ASP A 82 -1.95 1.75 6.42
C ASP A 82 -1.65 0.25 6.48
N GLY A 83 -2.57 -0.54 7.02
CA GLY A 83 -2.39 -1.98 7.16
C GLY A 83 -2.41 -2.69 5.81
N ILE A 84 -3.35 -2.32 4.93
CA ILE A 84 -3.44 -2.91 3.58
C ILE A 84 -2.14 -2.64 2.80
N LEU A 85 -1.62 -1.40 2.83
CA LEU A 85 -0.39 -1.08 2.11
C LEU A 85 0.83 -1.78 2.70
N LEU A 86 0.94 -1.85 4.03
CA LEU A 86 2.11 -2.43 4.68
C LEU A 86 2.16 -3.96 4.52
N GLU A 87 1.03 -4.65 4.46
CA GLU A 87 0.98 -6.08 4.12
C GLU A 87 1.68 -6.33 2.77
N GLU A 88 1.21 -5.71 1.69
CA GLU A 88 1.76 -5.88 0.33
C GLU A 88 3.25 -5.48 0.25
N VAL A 89 3.65 -4.41 0.95
CA VAL A 89 5.05 -3.96 0.96
C VAL A 89 5.95 -5.00 1.64
N TYR A 90 5.52 -5.56 2.76
CA TYR A 90 6.34 -6.55 3.46
C TYR A 90 6.35 -7.91 2.75
N GLU A 91 5.27 -8.29 2.07
CA GLU A 91 5.25 -9.47 1.18
C GLU A 91 6.26 -9.30 0.03
N ALA A 92 6.27 -8.15 -0.64
CA ALA A 92 7.22 -7.85 -1.71
C ALA A 92 8.69 -7.86 -1.22
N LEU A 93 8.95 -7.39 0.00
CA LEU A 93 10.30 -7.35 0.59
C LEU A 93 10.78 -8.72 1.09
N ALA A 94 9.86 -9.60 1.51
CA ALA A 94 10.16 -10.95 1.97
C ALA A 94 10.55 -11.88 0.81
N GLU A 95 10.09 -11.58 -0.40
CA GLU A 95 10.29 -12.42 -1.59
C GLU A 95 11.72 -12.32 -2.17
N GLU A 96 12.18 -13.41 -2.79
CA GLU A 96 13.47 -13.53 -3.46
C GLU A 96 13.34 -13.86 -4.95
N ASP A 97 12.32 -14.61 -5.36
CA ASP A 97 12.10 -14.92 -6.76
C ASP A 97 11.73 -13.64 -7.55
N PRO A 98 12.49 -13.27 -8.59
CA PRO A 98 12.24 -12.00 -9.29
C PRO A 98 10.86 -11.88 -9.93
N ALA A 99 10.25 -13.00 -10.35
CA ALA A 99 8.92 -12.96 -10.94
C ALA A 99 7.84 -12.74 -9.87
N ALA A 100 7.99 -13.38 -8.71
CA ALA A 100 7.14 -13.17 -7.55
C ALA A 100 7.30 -11.76 -6.96
N VAL A 101 8.54 -11.25 -6.77
CA VAL A 101 8.79 -9.84 -6.34
C VAL A 101 8.06 -8.86 -7.27
N ARG A 102 8.14 -9.09 -8.59
CA ARG A 102 7.44 -8.24 -9.56
C ARG A 102 5.92 -8.30 -9.38
N ALA A 103 5.36 -9.48 -9.12
CA ALA A 103 3.93 -9.63 -8.87
C ALA A 103 3.50 -8.83 -7.62
N GLU A 104 4.24 -8.98 -6.52
CA GLU A 104 3.93 -8.25 -5.27
C GLU A 104 4.09 -6.73 -5.42
N LEU A 105 5.12 -6.26 -6.13
CA LEU A 105 5.26 -4.83 -6.42
C LEU A 105 4.11 -4.28 -7.27
N VAL A 106 3.51 -5.11 -8.12
CA VAL A 106 2.28 -4.73 -8.84
C VAL A 106 1.10 -4.62 -7.87
N GLN A 107 0.98 -5.52 -6.89
CA GLN A 107 -0.05 -5.43 -5.85
C GLN A 107 0.11 -4.16 -5.01
N VAL A 108 1.35 -3.84 -4.56
CA VAL A 108 1.68 -2.59 -3.87
C VAL A 108 1.25 -1.37 -4.68
N ALA A 109 1.58 -1.35 -5.98
CA ALA A 109 1.17 -0.25 -6.85
C ALA A 109 -0.35 -0.16 -6.99
N ALA A 110 -1.05 -1.30 -7.10
CA ALA A 110 -2.51 -1.34 -7.19
C ALA A 110 -3.19 -0.82 -5.91
N VAL A 111 -2.68 -1.18 -4.72
CA VAL A 111 -3.17 -0.66 -3.45
C VAL A 111 -2.94 0.84 -3.33
N ALA A 112 -1.76 1.33 -3.72
CA ALA A 112 -1.48 2.77 -3.73
C ALA A 112 -2.43 3.54 -4.66
N VAL A 113 -2.68 3.01 -5.87
CA VAL A 113 -3.66 3.58 -6.81
C VAL A 113 -5.06 3.60 -6.20
N ALA A 114 -5.53 2.48 -5.64
CA ALA A 114 -6.85 2.39 -5.00
C ALA A 114 -7.01 3.38 -3.84
N TRP A 115 -5.96 3.61 -3.06
CA TRP A 115 -5.97 4.59 -1.97
C TRP A 115 -6.06 6.03 -2.50
N ILE A 116 -5.29 6.38 -3.54
CA ILE A 116 -5.38 7.71 -4.19
C ILE A 116 -6.80 7.95 -4.68
N GLU A 117 -7.40 6.99 -5.40
CA GLU A 117 -8.77 7.14 -5.88
C GLU A 117 -9.78 7.29 -4.72
N ALA A 118 -9.53 6.64 -3.58
CA ALA A 118 -10.37 6.81 -2.40
C ALA A 118 -10.26 8.20 -1.79
N ILE A 119 -9.08 8.83 -1.85
CA ILE A 119 -8.88 10.23 -1.48
C ILE A 119 -9.66 11.12 -2.45
N ASP A 120 -9.49 10.94 -3.75
CA ASP A 120 -10.16 11.75 -4.77
C ASP A 120 -11.69 11.72 -4.62
N ARG A 121 -12.26 10.53 -4.40
CA ARG A 121 -13.70 10.37 -4.15
C ARG A 121 -14.16 11.08 -2.88
N ARG A 122 -13.34 11.09 -1.81
CA ARG A 122 -13.67 11.78 -0.55
C ARG A 122 -13.64 13.30 -0.75
N THR A 123 -12.65 13.80 -1.48
CA THR A 123 -12.50 15.23 -1.79
C THR A 123 -13.67 15.72 -2.64
N ALA A 124 -14.00 15.03 -3.73
CA ALA A 124 -15.13 15.41 -4.60
C ALA A 124 -16.46 15.49 -3.83
N ARG A 125 -16.73 14.51 -2.96
CA ARG A 125 -17.94 14.52 -2.10
C ARG A 125 -17.98 15.69 -1.13
N ALA A 126 -16.84 16.07 -0.57
CA ALA A 126 -16.74 17.21 0.34
C ALA A 126 -16.99 18.53 -0.40
N GLU A 127 -16.51 18.66 -1.63
CA GLU A 127 -16.76 19.83 -2.49
C GLU A 127 -18.23 19.93 -2.92
N ASP A 128 -18.87 18.81 -3.25
CA ASP A 128 -20.29 18.78 -3.63
C ASP A 128 -21.21 19.12 -2.46
N GLY A 129 -20.91 18.65 -1.24
CA GLY A 129 -21.69 18.96 -0.04
C GLY A 129 -21.53 20.39 0.48
N ALA A 130 -20.53 21.13 -0.01
CA ALA A 130 -20.30 22.53 0.32
C ALA A 130 -20.99 23.51 -0.66
N ARG A 131 -21.63 23.00 -1.73
CA ARG A 131 -22.39 23.79 -2.72
C ARG A 131 -23.89 23.72 -2.45
#